data_AF-A0A7S3PCZ2-F1
#
_entry.id   AF-A0A7S3PCZ2-F1
#
_cell.length_a   1.000
_cell.length_b   1.000
_cell.length_c   1.000
_cell.angle_alpha   90.00
_cell.angle_beta   90.00
_cell.angle_gamma   90.00
#
_symmetry.space_group_name_H-M   'P 1'
#
loop_
_entity.id
_entity.type
_entity.pdbx_description
1 polymer ?
#
loop_
_entity_poly.entity_id
_entity_poly.type
_entity_poly.pdbx_seq_one_letter_code
_entity_poly.pdbx_strand_id
1 'polypeptide(L)'
;MADPKYFKKVKVSGVAAMKMMNHAVSGVEKGMKSAGGKPVEVMGLMLGRPHTEMHDTLIVADVFPLPVEGAETRVLADDQEVLNYMIDLGESLEKTRAERFMGWYHSHPFDVDVHSHCFMSGTDVATQLQWQRSEDRNGNPWLAIVVDPLRSLAKGRPELGAFRVYPPDYTAPSNETPDGRILTDDKSRVERWGSCWNRYHTLEISFFLSSLSSNVLSIISKNVLWMNSLTSTPILEPENRDRLAERIFSVTEKLRTDIPIGVGGHTVHSRMLGFLGGSVGASGDMNIVNTGRMEGSVLEKCSRNSSELSVEQCQGCAAQLAKYLLFCAEK
;
A
#
# COMPACT_ATOMS: atom_id res chain seq x y z
N MET A 1 26.73 12.68 2.08
CA MET A 1 25.96 11.93 1.06
C MET A 1 25.59 12.91 -0.03
N ALA A 2 25.93 12.64 -1.30
CA ALA A 2 25.83 13.65 -2.37
C ALA A 2 24.39 13.86 -2.90
N ASP A 3 23.48 12.91 -2.70
CA ASP A 3 22.05 13.03 -3.05
C ASP A 3 21.18 12.09 -2.20
N PRO A 4 20.27 12.59 -1.35
CA PRO A 4 19.30 11.77 -0.59
C PRO A 4 18.29 11.00 -1.45
N LYS A 5 18.06 11.42 -2.70
CA LYS A 5 17.16 10.77 -3.69
C LYS A 5 17.92 9.95 -4.74
N TYR A 6 19.15 9.53 -4.43
CA TYR A 6 20.00 8.80 -5.35
C TYR A 6 19.35 7.53 -5.91
N PHE A 7 18.76 6.70 -5.04
CA PHE A 7 18.02 5.51 -5.47
C PHE A 7 16.58 5.87 -5.85
N LYS A 8 16.20 5.53 -7.09
CA LYS A 8 14.89 5.85 -7.67
C LYS A 8 14.11 4.61 -8.07
N LYS A 9 14.78 3.48 -8.24
CA LYS A 9 14.19 2.26 -8.78
C LYS A 9 14.55 1.04 -7.94
N VAL A 10 13.62 0.09 -7.90
CA VAL A 10 13.87 -1.24 -7.37
C VAL A 10 13.38 -2.30 -8.36
N LYS A 11 14.22 -3.32 -8.55
CA LYS A 11 13.90 -4.54 -9.27
C LYS A 11 13.62 -5.64 -8.25
N VAL A 12 12.39 -6.14 -8.20
CA VAL A 12 11.99 -7.22 -7.29
C VAL A 12 11.86 -8.51 -8.08
N SER A 13 12.50 -9.58 -7.61
CA SER A 13 12.36 -10.89 -8.25
C SER A 13 10.92 -11.40 -8.11
N GLY A 14 10.42 -12.12 -9.11
CA GLY A 14 9.07 -12.69 -9.01
C GLY A 14 8.91 -13.65 -7.81
N VAL A 15 9.98 -14.35 -7.43
CA VAL A 15 9.99 -15.22 -6.23
C VAL A 15 9.86 -14.41 -4.96
N ALA A 16 10.62 -13.31 -4.84
CA ALA A 16 10.53 -12.38 -3.70
C ALA A 16 9.11 -11.82 -3.58
N ALA A 17 8.53 -11.34 -4.68
CA ALA A 17 7.18 -10.80 -4.70
C ALA A 17 6.12 -11.83 -4.25
N MET A 18 6.20 -13.06 -4.76
CA MET A 18 5.30 -14.15 -4.36
C MET A 18 5.46 -14.53 -2.88
N LYS A 19 6.70 -14.62 -2.38
CA LYS A 19 6.97 -14.92 -0.96
C LYS A 19 6.45 -13.83 -0.03
N MET A 20 6.69 -12.55 -0.36
CA MET A 20 6.14 -11.42 0.40
C MET A 20 4.62 -11.47 0.45
N MET A 21 3.97 -11.73 -0.70
CA MET A 21 2.51 -11.80 -0.78
C MET A 21 1.96 -12.96 0.05
N ASN A 22 2.51 -14.17 -0.12
CA ASN A 22 2.07 -15.35 0.64
C ASN A 22 2.23 -15.13 2.16
N HIS A 23 3.33 -14.50 2.57
CA HIS A 23 3.55 -14.18 3.98
C HIS A 23 2.52 -13.16 4.50
N ALA A 24 2.29 -12.07 3.75
CA ALA A 24 1.30 -11.06 4.10
C ALA A 24 -0.13 -11.65 4.22
N VAL A 25 -0.54 -12.50 3.27
CA VAL A 25 -1.82 -13.21 3.31
C VAL A 25 -1.90 -14.14 4.53
N SER A 26 -0.82 -14.86 4.87
CA SER A 26 -0.80 -15.71 6.06
C SER A 26 -0.99 -14.90 7.37
N GLY A 27 -0.48 -13.67 7.42
CA GLY A 27 -0.70 -12.73 8.53
C GLY A 27 -2.17 -12.31 8.66
N VAL A 28 -2.81 -12.01 7.52
CA VAL A 28 -4.26 -11.74 7.46
C VAL A 28 -5.03 -12.94 7.99
N GLU A 29 -4.81 -14.15 7.45
CA GLU A 29 -5.55 -15.35 7.85
C GLU A 29 -5.38 -15.68 9.33
N LYS A 30 -4.15 -15.55 9.85
CA LYS A 30 -3.84 -15.81 11.26
C LYS A 30 -4.57 -14.81 12.16
N GLY A 31 -4.54 -13.54 11.79
CA GLY A 31 -5.26 -12.48 12.50
C GLY A 31 -6.77 -12.68 12.50
N MET A 32 -7.34 -13.05 11.35
CA MET A 32 -8.78 -13.31 11.21
C MET A 32 -9.25 -14.52 12.03
N LYS A 33 -8.40 -15.54 12.23
CA LYS A 33 -8.71 -16.70 13.08
C LYS A 33 -8.56 -16.40 14.59
N SER A 34 -7.94 -15.29 14.95
CA SER A 34 -7.76 -14.89 16.35
C SER A 34 -9.07 -14.33 16.94
N ALA A 35 -9.20 -14.36 18.27
CA ALA A 35 -10.40 -13.90 18.97
C ALA A 35 -10.78 -12.42 18.69
N GLY A 36 -9.84 -11.61 18.19
CA GLY A 36 -10.06 -10.23 17.81
C GLY A 36 -10.53 -10.03 16.36
N GLY A 37 -10.44 -11.05 15.50
CA GLY A 37 -10.91 -11.00 14.12
C GLY A 37 -10.27 -9.92 13.24
N LYS A 38 -9.05 -9.47 13.56
CA LYS A 38 -8.36 -8.40 12.83
C LYS A 38 -7.12 -8.94 12.13
N PRO A 39 -6.84 -8.51 10.88
CA PRO A 39 -5.59 -8.84 10.21
C PRO A 39 -4.37 -8.44 11.06
N VAL A 40 -3.33 -9.26 11.03
CA VAL A 40 -2.06 -8.99 11.74
C VAL A 40 -1.01 -8.58 10.73
N GLU A 41 -0.24 -7.54 11.05
CA GLU A 41 0.89 -7.13 10.25
C GLU A 41 2.03 -8.14 10.41
N VAL A 42 2.73 -8.42 9.32
CA VAL A 42 3.92 -9.28 9.33
C VAL A 42 5.11 -8.52 8.78
N MET A 43 6.30 -8.95 9.14
CA MET A 43 7.55 -8.37 8.64
C MET A 43 8.56 -9.42 8.24
N GLY A 44 9.50 -9.05 7.37
CA GLY A 44 10.60 -9.92 6.96
C GLY A 44 11.79 -9.15 6.42
N LEU A 45 12.88 -9.87 6.19
CA LEU A 45 14.12 -9.33 5.64
C LEU A 45 14.22 -9.61 4.15
N MET A 46 14.87 -8.68 3.44
CA MET A 46 15.10 -8.77 2.00
C MET A 46 16.58 -9.00 1.74
N LEU A 47 16.87 -9.96 0.87
CA LEU A 47 18.21 -10.27 0.38
C LEU A 47 18.38 -9.68 -1.02
N GLY A 48 19.53 -9.04 -1.26
CA GLY A 48 19.82 -8.54 -2.59
C GLY A 48 21.09 -7.72 -2.67
N ARG A 49 21.12 -6.82 -3.65
CA ARG A 49 22.31 -6.01 -3.96
C ARG A 49 21.98 -4.77 -4.78
N PRO A 50 22.86 -3.76 -4.78
CA PRO A 50 22.83 -2.70 -5.78
C PRO A 50 22.98 -3.27 -7.20
N HIS A 51 22.33 -2.64 -8.18
CA HIS A 51 22.54 -3.02 -9.57
C HIS A 51 23.95 -2.60 -10.03
N THR A 52 24.61 -3.46 -10.80
CA THR A 52 25.99 -3.25 -11.25
C THR A 52 26.12 -2.16 -12.31
N GLU A 53 25.18 -2.13 -13.26
CA GLU A 53 25.15 -1.16 -14.37
C GLU A 53 24.31 0.10 -14.07
N MET A 54 23.05 -0.07 -13.63
CA MET A 54 22.16 1.04 -13.27
C MET A 54 22.36 1.46 -11.82
N HIS A 55 23.27 2.39 -11.57
CA HIS A 55 23.69 2.73 -10.22
C HIS A 55 22.58 3.33 -9.31
N ASP A 56 21.46 3.80 -9.87
CA ASP A 56 20.28 4.33 -9.16
C ASP A 56 19.23 3.24 -8.80
N THR A 57 19.54 1.97 -9.07
CA THR A 57 18.61 0.84 -8.98
C THR A 57 19.07 -0.20 -7.97
N LEU A 58 18.15 -0.64 -7.11
CA LEU A 58 18.35 -1.75 -6.17
C LEU A 58 17.74 -3.04 -6.73
N ILE A 59 18.31 -4.21 -6.41
CA ILE A 59 17.79 -5.52 -6.82
C ILE A 59 17.48 -6.36 -5.59
N VAL A 60 16.20 -6.63 -5.36
CA VAL A 60 15.73 -7.59 -4.36
C VAL A 60 15.65 -8.97 -5.01
N ALA A 61 16.53 -9.88 -4.57
CA ALA A 61 16.66 -11.22 -5.12
C ALA A 61 15.75 -12.23 -4.41
N ASP A 62 15.69 -12.16 -3.08
CA ASP A 62 14.86 -13.05 -2.26
C ASP A 62 14.39 -12.36 -0.97
N VAL A 63 13.43 -12.96 -0.27
CA VAL A 63 12.94 -12.48 1.02
C VAL A 63 12.73 -13.64 1.99
N PHE A 64 12.82 -13.32 3.29
CA PHE A 64 12.65 -14.27 4.38
C PHE A 64 11.72 -13.67 5.44
N PRO A 65 10.67 -14.38 5.87
CA PRO A 65 9.79 -13.92 6.94
C PRO A 65 10.54 -13.90 8.27
N LEU A 66 10.26 -12.91 9.12
CA LEU A 66 10.68 -12.93 10.52
C LEU A 66 9.53 -13.48 11.37
N PRO A 67 9.81 -14.17 12.49
CA PRO A 67 8.79 -14.68 13.41
C PRO A 67 8.24 -13.56 14.30
N VAL A 68 7.83 -12.45 13.69
CA VAL A 68 7.29 -11.27 14.40
C VAL A 68 5.86 -11.03 13.95
N GLU A 69 4.97 -10.92 14.92
CA GLU A 69 3.63 -10.37 14.72
C GLU A 69 3.70 -8.86 14.96
N GLY A 70 3.55 -8.09 13.90
CA GLY A 70 3.52 -6.64 13.97
C GLY A 70 2.19 -6.17 14.59
N ALA A 71 2.31 -5.26 15.55
CA ALA A 71 1.24 -4.31 15.84
C ALA A 71 1.84 -2.92 15.58
N GLU A 72 1.12 -2.05 14.87
CA GLU A 72 1.48 -0.66 14.51
C GLU A 72 2.13 0.17 15.65
N THR A 73 1.93 -0.24 16.91
CA THR A 73 2.36 0.44 18.13
C THR A 73 3.62 -0.12 18.78
N ARG A 74 4.17 -1.27 18.33
CA ARG A 74 5.37 -1.87 18.93
C ARG A 74 6.26 -2.53 17.88
N VAL A 75 7.47 -1.97 17.74
CA VAL A 75 8.58 -2.63 17.06
C VAL A 75 9.04 -3.78 17.93
N LEU A 76 8.48 -4.98 17.72
CA LEU A 76 8.91 -6.21 18.40
C LEU A 76 10.16 -6.83 17.74
N ALA A 77 10.90 -6.06 16.93
CA ALA A 77 12.19 -6.47 16.37
C ALA A 77 13.34 -6.39 17.38
N ASP A 78 13.11 -5.80 18.56
CA ASP A 78 14.07 -5.74 19.67
C ASP A 78 13.92 -6.93 20.65
N ASP A 79 13.07 -7.91 20.34
CA ASP A 79 13.00 -9.16 21.10
C ASP A 79 14.28 -9.98 20.83
N GLN A 80 14.92 -10.45 21.89
CA GLN A 80 16.16 -11.21 21.82
C GLN A 80 16.00 -12.46 20.96
N GLU A 81 14.81 -13.08 20.94
CA GLU A 81 14.53 -14.25 20.11
C GLU A 81 14.56 -13.91 18.61
N VAL A 82 14.01 -12.76 18.23
CA VAL A 82 13.98 -12.27 16.84
C VAL A 82 15.37 -11.89 16.39
N LEU A 83 16.14 -11.21 17.24
CA LEU A 83 17.54 -10.87 16.96
C LEU A 83 18.39 -12.14 16.76
N ASN A 84 18.24 -13.15 17.63
CA ASN A 84 18.92 -14.43 17.47
C ASN A 84 18.55 -15.11 16.15
N TYR A 85 17.26 -15.13 15.80
CA TYR A 85 16.79 -15.66 14.52
C TYR A 85 17.40 -14.90 13.33
N MET A 86 17.49 -13.58 13.38
CA MET A 86 18.11 -12.76 12.34
C MET A 86 19.60 -13.09 12.15
N ILE A 87 20.33 -13.28 13.26
CA ILE A 87 21.75 -13.67 13.24
C ILE A 87 21.91 -15.06 12.62
N ASP A 88 21.17 -16.05 13.12
CA ASP A 88 21.22 -17.44 12.62
C ASP A 88 20.86 -17.53 11.13
N LEU A 89 19.85 -16.76 10.71
CA LEU A 89 19.46 -16.65 9.31
C LEU A 89 20.57 -16.01 8.47
N GLY A 90 21.18 -14.93 8.95
CA GLY A 90 22.32 -14.28 8.30
C GLY A 90 23.49 -15.24 8.09
N GLU A 91 23.95 -15.90 9.15
CA GLU A 91 25.06 -16.87 9.09
C GLU A 91 24.76 -18.06 8.15
N SER A 92 23.50 -18.49 8.10
CA SER A 92 23.07 -19.59 7.22
C SER A 92 23.05 -19.15 5.76
N LEU A 93 22.62 -17.92 5.48
CA LEU A 93 22.57 -17.38 4.13
C LEU A 93 23.96 -17.08 3.58
N GLU A 94 24.90 -16.59 4.39
CA GLU A 94 26.29 -16.34 3.98
C GLU A 94 27.01 -17.60 3.47
N LYS A 95 26.63 -18.79 3.96
CA LYS A 95 27.17 -20.08 3.49
C LYS A 95 26.74 -20.44 2.07
N THR A 96 25.62 -19.88 1.59
CA THR A 96 24.98 -20.31 0.33
C THR A 96 24.76 -19.19 -0.67
N ARG A 97 24.83 -17.92 -0.24
CA ARG A 97 24.53 -16.72 -1.03
C ARG A 97 25.63 -15.68 -0.82
N ALA A 98 26.02 -15.02 -1.92
CA ALA A 98 26.96 -13.90 -1.88
C ALA A 98 26.28 -12.55 -1.58
N GLU A 99 24.96 -12.50 -1.71
CA GLU A 99 24.15 -11.32 -1.43
C GLU A 99 23.95 -11.17 0.08
N ARG A 100 23.73 -9.93 0.53
CA ARG A 100 23.49 -9.59 1.93
C ARG A 100 22.07 -9.07 2.11
N PHE A 101 21.63 -8.95 3.36
CA PHE A 101 20.39 -8.25 3.64
C PHE A 101 20.50 -6.81 3.19
N MET A 102 19.52 -6.33 2.44
CA MET A 102 19.52 -4.98 1.87
C MET A 102 18.26 -4.19 2.23
N GLY A 103 17.48 -4.69 3.19
CA GLY A 103 16.21 -4.09 3.51
C GLY A 103 15.27 -5.03 4.23
N TRP A 104 14.06 -4.53 4.42
CA TRP A 104 12.96 -5.23 5.06
C TRP A 104 11.66 -4.94 4.33
N TYR A 105 10.69 -5.82 4.54
CA TYR A 105 9.33 -5.60 4.10
C TYR A 105 8.36 -5.83 5.24
N HIS A 106 7.20 -5.19 5.17
CA HIS A 106 6.09 -5.45 6.06
C HIS A 106 4.75 -5.28 5.35
N SER A 107 3.68 -5.76 5.97
CA SER A 107 2.34 -5.67 5.41
C SER A 107 1.50 -4.62 6.13
N HIS A 108 0.69 -3.88 5.36
CA HIS A 108 -0.36 -2.99 5.82
C HIS A 108 -1.72 -3.57 5.38
N PRO A 109 -2.32 -4.49 6.16
CA PRO A 109 -3.55 -5.20 5.81
C PRO A 109 -4.79 -4.38 6.20
N PHE A 110 -4.88 -3.14 5.71
CA PHE A 110 -6.03 -2.27 5.93
C PHE A 110 -7.18 -2.59 4.99
N ASP A 111 -8.38 -2.15 5.37
CA ASP A 111 -9.57 -2.25 4.53
C ASP A 111 -9.36 -1.57 3.18
N VAL A 112 -9.90 -2.14 2.12
CA VAL A 112 -9.70 -1.65 0.75
C VAL A 112 -10.39 -0.30 0.56
N ASP A 113 -9.61 0.75 0.28
CA ASP A 113 -10.10 2.12 -0.01
C ASP A 113 -9.68 2.59 -1.43
N VAL A 114 -9.88 3.87 -1.78
CA VAL A 114 -9.47 4.44 -3.09
C VAL A 114 -7.96 4.29 -3.29
N HIS A 115 -7.19 4.58 -2.25
CA HIS A 115 -5.73 4.61 -2.29
C HIS A 115 -5.12 3.35 -1.68
N SER A 116 -3.97 2.94 -2.22
CA SER A 116 -3.21 1.86 -1.60
C SER A 116 -2.72 2.32 -0.24
N HIS A 117 -2.78 1.44 0.75
CA HIS A 117 -2.25 1.72 2.07
C HIS A 117 -0.75 1.42 2.19
N CYS A 118 -0.08 1.22 1.05
CA CYS A 118 1.37 1.20 0.97
C CYS A 118 1.92 2.63 1.17
N PHE A 119 2.09 3.02 2.42
CA PHE A 119 2.79 4.23 2.85
C PHE A 119 3.59 3.91 4.11
N MET A 120 4.43 4.84 4.58
CA MET A 120 5.17 4.64 5.83
C MET A 120 4.54 5.41 6.99
N SER A 121 4.18 4.71 8.05
CA SER A 121 3.76 5.29 9.32
C SER A 121 4.94 5.97 10.05
N GLY A 122 4.66 6.70 11.13
CA GLY A 122 5.72 7.29 11.96
C GLY A 122 6.67 6.25 12.57
N THR A 123 6.13 5.08 12.96
CA THR A 123 6.91 3.94 13.46
C THR A 123 7.79 3.38 12.34
N ASP A 124 7.26 3.19 11.13
CA ASP A 124 8.03 2.67 9.99
C ASP A 124 9.18 3.59 9.61
N VAL A 125 8.94 4.91 9.60
CA VAL A 125 9.96 5.91 9.32
C VAL A 125 11.08 5.87 10.35
N ALA A 126 10.75 5.67 11.64
CA ALA A 126 11.75 5.54 12.70
C ALA A 126 12.60 4.27 12.54
N THR A 127 11.95 3.11 12.33
CA THR A 127 12.63 1.82 12.11
C THR A 127 13.53 1.86 10.88
N GLN A 128 13.00 2.35 9.75
CA GLN A 128 13.76 2.48 8.52
C GLN A 128 14.95 3.43 8.69
N LEU A 129 14.77 4.56 9.38
CA LEU A 129 15.86 5.50 9.62
C LEU A 129 16.97 4.88 10.48
N GLN A 130 16.62 4.09 11.50
CA GLN A 130 17.57 3.39 12.36
C GLN A 130 18.41 2.39 11.55
N TRP A 131 17.77 1.51 10.80
CA TRP A 131 18.47 0.50 9.99
C TRP A 131 19.25 1.12 8.84
N GLN A 132 18.67 2.09 8.13
CA GLN A 132 19.35 2.79 7.04
C GLN A 132 20.62 3.51 7.53
N ARG A 133 20.62 4.11 8.72
CA ARG A 133 21.82 4.75 9.30
C ARG A 133 22.93 3.76 9.64
N SER A 134 22.57 2.57 10.11
CA SER A 134 23.53 1.51 10.44
C SER A 134 24.16 0.93 9.17
N GLU A 135 23.33 0.62 8.18
CA GLU A 135 23.71 -0.18 7.01
C GLU A 135 24.29 0.67 5.87
N ASP A 136 23.73 1.85 5.58
CA ASP A 136 24.24 2.71 4.50
C ASP A 136 25.69 3.14 4.77
N ARG A 137 26.06 3.33 6.04
CA ARG A 137 27.45 3.68 6.44
C ARG A 137 28.44 2.59 6.08
N ASN A 138 28.00 1.33 6.07
CA ASN A 138 28.79 0.16 5.72
C ASN A 138 28.79 -0.13 4.21
N GLY A 139 28.19 0.77 3.40
CA GLY A 139 28.08 0.61 1.95
C GLY A 139 26.95 -0.32 1.51
N ASN A 140 26.02 -0.64 2.42
CA ASN A 140 24.91 -1.54 2.17
C ASN A 140 23.58 -0.75 2.15
N PRO A 141 23.01 -0.42 0.98
CA PRO A 141 21.84 0.44 0.93
C PRO A 141 20.59 -0.27 1.46
N TRP A 142 19.94 0.34 2.45
CA TRP A 142 18.75 -0.26 3.09
C TRP A 142 17.41 0.20 2.51
N LEU A 143 16.56 -0.74 2.10
CA LEU A 143 15.25 -0.49 1.47
C LEU A 143 14.08 -0.94 2.38
N ALA A 144 12.96 -0.21 2.34
CA ALA A 144 11.69 -0.68 2.89
C ALA A 144 10.69 -1.01 1.76
N ILE A 145 9.98 -2.14 1.84
CA ILE A 145 8.84 -2.46 0.97
C ILE A 145 7.59 -2.67 1.82
N VAL A 146 6.49 -1.99 1.47
CA VAL A 146 5.18 -2.18 2.09
C VAL A 146 4.28 -2.97 1.16
N VAL A 147 3.57 -3.96 1.72
CA VAL A 147 2.65 -4.85 1.00
C VAL A 147 1.22 -4.60 1.47
N ASP A 148 0.29 -4.38 0.55
CA ASP A 148 -1.14 -4.31 0.85
C ASP A 148 -1.82 -5.61 0.37
N PRO A 149 -1.92 -6.65 1.23
CA PRO A 149 -2.41 -7.97 0.80
C PRO A 149 -3.89 -7.94 0.42
N LEU A 150 -4.73 -7.21 1.16
CA LEU A 150 -6.16 -7.16 0.93
C LEU A 150 -6.51 -6.47 -0.38
N ARG A 151 -5.86 -5.35 -0.68
CA ARG A 151 -6.02 -4.68 -1.98
C ARG A 151 -5.44 -5.51 -3.12
N SER A 152 -4.34 -6.22 -2.86
CA SER A 152 -3.73 -7.10 -3.88
C SER A 152 -4.67 -8.23 -4.30
N LEU A 153 -5.38 -8.82 -3.33
CA LEU A 153 -6.40 -9.84 -3.55
C LEU A 153 -7.61 -9.27 -4.28
N ALA A 154 -8.16 -8.14 -3.83
CA ALA A 154 -9.32 -7.50 -4.45
C ALA A 154 -9.07 -7.11 -5.92
N LYS A 155 -7.85 -6.66 -6.26
CA LYS A 155 -7.50 -6.28 -7.63
C LYS A 155 -6.92 -7.42 -8.47
N GLY A 156 -6.58 -8.55 -7.88
CA GLY A 156 -5.87 -9.65 -8.55
C GLY A 156 -4.48 -9.28 -9.07
N ARG A 157 -3.83 -8.26 -8.49
CA ARG A 157 -2.45 -7.87 -8.83
C ARG A 157 -1.68 -7.45 -7.58
N PRO A 158 -0.34 -7.66 -7.51
CA PRO A 158 0.44 -7.21 -6.37
C PRO A 158 0.39 -5.67 -6.24
N GLU A 159 0.02 -5.20 -5.05
CA GLU A 159 0.11 -3.81 -4.61
C GLU A 159 1.27 -3.72 -3.61
N LEU A 160 2.40 -3.21 -4.11
CA LEU A 160 3.65 -3.04 -3.37
C LEU A 160 4.08 -1.58 -3.48
N GLY A 161 4.58 -1.01 -2.38
CA GLY A 161 5.24 0.29 -2.37
C GLY A 161 6.67 0.13 -1.86
N ALA A 162 7.64 0.79 -2.51
CA ALA A 162 9.04 0.75 -2.11
C ALA A 162 9.48 2.15 -1.67
N PHE A 163 10.19 2.24 -0.55
CA PHE A 163 10.45 3.51 0.12
C PHE A 163 11.86 3.60 0.67
N ARG A 164 12.37 4.82 0.71
CA ARG A 164 13.55 5.19 1.50
C ARG A 164 13.27 6.47 2.27
N VAL A 165 13.87 6.58 3.46
CA VAL A 165 13.68 7.71 4.36
C VAL A 165 14.81 8.71 4.18
N TYR A 166 14.48 10.00 4.22
CA TYR A 166 15.46 11.08 4.18
C TYR A 166 16.27 11.13 5.48
N PRO A 167 17.58 11.43 5.38
CA PRO A 167 18.38 11.64 6.57
C PRO A 167 17.92 12.93 7.29
N PRO A 168 18.06 13.05 8.62
CA PRO A 168 17.40 14.14 9.36
C PRO A 168 17.94 15.55 9.10
N ASP A 169 19.12 15.65 8.49
CA ASP A 169 19.73 16.87 7.98
C ASP A 169 19.12 17.33 6.64
N TYR A 170 18.44 16.44 5.91
CA TYR A 170 17.76 16.78 4.67
C TYR A 170 16.32 17.21 4.92
N THR A 171 15.96 18.36 4.38
CA THR A 171 14.58 18.85 4.35
C THR A 171 14.04 18.71 2.94
N ALA A 172 12.96 17.94 2.78
CA ALA A 172 12.30 17.78 1.49
C ALA A 172 11.73 19.13 0.99
N PRO A 173 11.70 19.36 -0.34
CA PRO A 173 11.02 20.51 -0.93
C PRO A 173 9.56 20.64 -0.46
N SER A 174 9.11 21.88 -0.27
CA SER A 174 7.75 22.15 0.22
C SER A 174 6.71 21.57 -0.75
N ASN A 175 5.74 20.84 -0.18
CA ASN A 175 4.61 20.24 -0.89
C ASN A 175 4.93 19.15 -1.93
N GLU A 176 6.17 18.65 -1.96
CA GLU A 176 6.52 17.51 -2.80
C GLU A 176 6.10 16.19 -2.15
N THR A 177 5.14 15.50 -2.76
CA THR A 177 4.74 14.15 -2.33
C THR A 177 5.87 13.14 -2.51
N PRO A 178 5.82 11.98 -1.83
CA PRO A 178 6.77 10.89 -2.03
C PRO A 178 6.97 10.46 -3.49
N ASP A 179 5.94 10.62 -4.33
CA ASP A 179 5.95 10.34 -5.78
C ASP A 179 6.61 11.45 -6.64
N GLY A 180 7.09 12.54 -6.02
CA GLY A 180 7.66 13.70 -6.72
C GLY A 180 6.64 14.66 -7.31
N ARG A 181 5.34 14.45 -7.08
CA ARG A 181 4.28 15.37 -7.51
C ARG A 181 4.07 16.47 -6.47
N ILE A 182 3.87 17.71 -6.90
CA ILE A 182 3.53 18.82 -6.00
C ILE A 182 2.01 18.82 -5.82
N LEU A 183 1.55 18.56 -4.60
CA LEU A 183 0.14 18.64 -4.23
C LEU A 183 -0.04 19.73 -3.17
N THR A 184 -0.93 20.68 -3.43
CA THR A 184 -1.21 21.80 -2.51
C THR A 184 -2.22 21.45 -1.42
N ASP A 185 -3.02 20.39 -1.60
CA ASP A 185 -3.99 19.94 -0.60
C ASP A 185 -3.32 19.10 0.50
N ASP A 186 -3.39 19.57 1.74
CA ASP A 186 -2.85 18.87 2.92
C ASP A 186 -3.64 17.61 3.25
N LYS A 187 -4.97 17.64 3.10
CA LYS A 187 -5.83 16.52 3.51
C LYS A 187 -5.59 15.29 2.64
N SER A 188 -5.60 15.45 1.33
CA SER A 188 -5.35 14.35 0.40
C SER A 188 -3.92 13.80 0.52
N ARG A 189 -2.93 14.61 0.92
CA ARG A 189 -1.57 14.14 1.20
C ARG A 189 -1.51 13.24 2.43
N VAL A 190 -2.09 13.70 3.54
CA VAL A 190 -2.10 12.94 4.79
C VAL A 190 -2.94 11.66 4.66
N GLU A 191 -4.05 11.70 3.93
CA GLU A 191 -4.88 10.53 3.67
C GLU A 191 -4.15 9.47 2.84
N ARG A 192 -3.37 9.87 1.82
CA ARG A 192 -2.68 8.93 0.93
C ARG A 192 -1.34 8.43 1.47
N TRP A 193 -0.58 9.30 2.15
CA TRP A 193 0.82 9.06 2.52
C TRP A 193 1.05 9.07 4.04
N GLY A 194 -0.01 9.23 4.82
CA GLY A 194 0.09 9.40 6.26
C GLY A 194 0.68 10.76 6.67
N SER A 195 0.80 10.95 7.98
CA SER A 195 1.32 12.19 8.58
C SER A 195 2.80 12.45 8.26
N CYS A 196 3.58 11.39 7.98
CA CYS A 196 5.02 11.46 7.75
C CYS A 196 5.42 11.54 6.27
N TRP A 197 4.50 11.93 5.37
CA TRP A 197 4.70 11.97 3.92
C TRP A 197 5.93 12.77 3.45
N ASN A 198 6.38 13.76 4.23
CA ASN A 198 7.52 14.60 3.88
C ASN A 198 8.88 13.98 4.28
N ARG A 199 8.89 12.80 4.91
CA ARG A 199 10.09 12.15 5.46
C ARG A 199 10.68 11.07 4.57
N TYR A 200 10.01 10.70 3.50
CA TYR A 200 10.43 9.60 2.62
C TYR A 200 10.08 9.87 1.16
N HIS A 201 10.68 9.11 0.24
CA HIS A 201 10.34 9.09 -1.17
C HIS A 201 10.04 7.68 -1.67
N THR A 202 9.25 7.59 -2.74
CA THR A 202 8.92 6.32 -3.38
C THR A 202 9.97 5.93 -4.41
N LEU A 203 10.18 4.62 -4.55
CA LEU A 203 10.99 4.02 -5.60
C LEU A 203 10.08 3.28 -6.58
N GLU A 204 10.36 3.42 -7.87
CA GLU A 204 9.63 2.71 -8.92
C GLU A 204 9.94 1.21 -8.84
N ILE A 205 8.90 0.40 -8.63
CA ILE A 205 9.00 -1.05 -8.58
C ILE A 205 8.87 -1.63 -9.99
N SER A 206 9.85 -2.44 -10.37
CA SER A 206 9.80 -3.28 -11.56
C SER A 206 10.05 -4.74 -11.18
N PHE A 207 9.43 -5.67 -11.89
CA PHE A 207 9.62 -7.10 -11.63
C PHE A 207 10.57 -7.72 -12.64
N PHE A 208 11.34 -8.72 -12.19
CA PHE A 208 12.15 -9.53 -13.09
C PHE A 208 12.05 -11.01 -12.76
N LEU A 209 12.24 -11.83 -13.78
CA LEU A 209 12.30 -13.28 -13.69
C LEU A 209 13.55 -13.77 -14.40
N SER A 210 14.12 -14.87 -13.93
CA SER A 210 15.14 -15.58 -14.71
C SER A 210 14.51 -16.21 -15.96
N SER A 211 15.32 -16.47 -16.99
CA SER A 211 14.86 -17.17 -18.20
C SER A 211 14.23 -18.53 -17.86
N LEU A 212 14.86 -19.28 -16.96
CA LEU A 212 14.34 -20.56 -16.49
C LEU A 212 13.02 -20.39 -15.73
N SER A 213 12.93 -19.44 -14.80
CA SER A 213 11.69 -19.17 -14.05
C SER A 213 10.55 -18.75 -14.98
N SER A 214 10.83 -17.94 -15.99
CA SER A 214 9.85 -17.54 -17.00
C SER A 214 9.36 -18.75 -17.82
N ASN A 215 10.27 -19.65 -18.21
CA ASN A 215 9.92 -20.88 -18.92
C ASN A 215 9.05 -21.80 -18.06
N VAL A 216 9.45 -22.01 -16.80
CA VAL A 216 8.69 -22.81 -15.83
C VAL A 216 7.29 -22.22 -15.62
N LEU A 217 7.19 -20.90 -15.42
CA LEU A 217 5.90 -20.23 -15.25
C LEU A 217 5.02 -20.36 -16.50
N SER A 218 5.61 -20.28 -17.70
CA SER A 218 4.88 -20.50 -18.96
C SER A 218 4.34 -21.92 -19.07
N ILE A 219 5.12 -22.93 -18.68
CA ILE A 219 4.70 -24.35 -18.69
C ILE A 219 3.58 -24.58 -17.68
N ILE A 220 3.74 -24.11 -16.44
CA ILE A 220 2.72 -24.28 -15.38
C ILE A 220 1.44 -23.52 -15.76
N SER A 221 1.56 -22.32 -16.33
CA SER A 221 0.42 -21.54 -16.81
C SER A 221 -0.39 -22.29 -17.87
N LYS A 222 0.29 -22.85 -18.88
CA LYS A 222 -0.35 -23.57 -19.99
C LYS A 222 -0.94 -24.91 -19.58
N ASN A 223 -0.29 -25.63 -18.66
CA ASN A 223 -0.68 -27.00 -18.35
C ASN A 223 -1.62 -27.10 -17.15
N VAL A 224 -1.46 -26.24 -16.14
CA VAL A 224 -2.11 -26.41 -14.83
C VAL A 224 -2.94 -25.20 -14.41
N LEU A 225 -2.37 -23.99 -14.44
CA LEU A 225 -3.04 -22.83 -13.82
C LEU A 225 -4.28 -22.35 -14.59
N TRP A 226 -4.38 -22.62 -15.89
CA TRP A 226 -5.56 -22.27 -16.67
C TRP A 226 -6.84 -22.90 -16.10
N MET A 227 -6.75 -24.11 -15.51
CA MET A 227 -7.89 -24.76 -14.87
C MET A 227 -8.32 -23.98 -13.63
N ASN A 228 -7.36 -23.51 -12.82
CA ASN A 228 -7.65 -22.71 -11.63
C ASN A 228 -8.38 -21.41 -11.99
N SER A 229 -8.04 -20.79 -13.13
CA SER A 229 -8.78 -19.61 -13.62
C SER A 229 -10.24 -19.91 -13.97
N LEU A 230 -10.55 -21.14 -14.39
CA LEU A 230 -11.91 -21.57 -14.73
C LEU A 230 -12.68 -22.10 -13.52
N THR A 231 -12.00 -22.60 -12.49
CA THR A 231 -12.64 -23.08 -11.25
C THR A 231 -12.78 -21.99 -10.19
N SER A 232 -11.91 -20.98 -10.16
CA SER A 232 -11.92 -19.93 -9.14
C SER A 232 -13.19 -19.08 -9.18
N THR A 233 -13.83 -18.86 -8.03
CA THR A 233 -15.07 -18.09 -7.96
C THR A 233 -14.85 -16.90 -7.03
N PRO A 234 -14.38 -15.76 -7.56
CA PRO A 234 -13.95 -14.61 -6.74
C PRO A 234 -15.04 -14.09 -5.81
N ILE A 235 -16.31 -14.21 -6.21
CA ILE A 235 -17.48 -13.76 -5.42
C ILE A 235 -17.74 -14.62 -4.16
N LEU A 236 -17.25 -15.88 -4.15
CA LEU A 236 -17.43 -16.80 -3.01
C LEU A 236 -16.20 -16.87 -2.12
N GLU A 237 -15.09 -16.21 -2.50
CA GLU A 237 -13.93 -16.13 -1.63
C GLU A 237 -14.34 -15.48 -0.29
N PRO A 238 -13.97 -16.06 0.86
CA PRO A 238 -14.45 -15.60 2.18
C PRO A 238 -14.23 -14.11 2.39
N GLU A 239 -13.09 -13.62 1.92
CA GLU A 239 -12.69 -12.22 2.03
C GLU A 239 -13.62 -11.27 1.28
N ASN A 240 -14.12 -11.68 0.11
CA ASN A 240 -15.05 -10.89 -0.68
C ASN A 240 -16.47 -11.07 -0.16
N ARG A 241 -16.89 -12.30 0.14
CA ARG A 241 -18.24 -12.58 0.60
C ARG A 241 -18.57 -11.90 1.93
N ASP A 242 -17.69 -12.01 2.91
CA ASP A 242 -17.98 -11.53 4.27
C ASP A 242 -17.72 -10.02 4.38
N ARG A 243 -16.67 -9.50 3.73
CA ARG A 243 -16.34 -8.07 3.79
C ARG A 243 -17.10 -7.19 2.81
N LEU A 244 -17.77 -7.74 1.79
CA LEU A 244 -18.55 -6.92 0.85
C LEU A 244 -19.62 -6.10 1.58
N ALA A 245 -20.34 -6.71 2.52
CA ALA A 245 -21.35 -6.01 3.31
C ALA A 245 -20.73 -4.89 4.16
N GLU A 246 -19.59 -5.15 4.80
CA GLU A 246 -18.84 -4.17 5.59
C GLU A 246 -18.32 -3.01 4.74
N ARG A 247 -17.79 -3.30 3.53
CA ARG A 247 -17.32 -2.28 2.56
C ARG A 247 -18.47 -1.42 2.02
N ILE A 248 -19.62 -2.02 1.72
CA ILE A 248 -20.82 -1.26 1.31
C ILE A 248 -21.30 -0.37 2.46
N PHE A 249 -21.30 -0.91 3.69
CA PHE A 249 -21.70 -0.15 4.87
C PHE A 249 -20.74 1.03 5.12
N SER A 250 -19.43 0.83 5.00
CA SER A 250 -18.45 1.91 5.20
C SER A 250 -18.59 3.02 4.17
N VAL A 251 -18.86 2.69 2.90
CA VAL A 251 -19.17 3.69 1.85
C VAL A 251 -20.48 4.42 2.15
N THR A 252 -21.49 3.70 2.65
CA THR A 252 -22.80 4.29 3.02
C THR A 252 -22.66 5.26 4.20
N GLU A 253 -21.88 4.88 5.23
CA GLU A 253 -21.60 5.76 6.36
C GLU A 253 -20.82 7.01 5.91
N LYS A 254 -19.78 6.87 5.08
CA LYS A 254 -19.04 8.01 4.50
C LYS A 254 -19.97 8.95 3.72
N LEU A 255 -20.91 8.41 2.94
CA LEU A 255 -21.93 9.21 2.24
C LEU A 255 -22.88 9.91 3.22
N ARG A 256 -23.27 9.25 4.32
CA ARG A 256 -24.22 9.77 5.32
C ARG A 256 -23.62 10.89 6.17
N THR A 257 -22.36 10.77 6.58
CA THR A 257 -21.71 11.74 7.45
C THR A 257 -21.32 13.01 6.72
N ASP A 258 -20.93 12.88 5.45
CA ASP A 258 -20.23 13.96 4.73
C ASP A 258 -21.10 14.67 3.69
N ILE A 259 -22.30 14.16 3.40
CA ILE A 259 -23.33 14.89 2.66
C ILE A 259 -24.25 15.57 3.68
N PRO A 260 -24.13 16.89 3.91
CA PRO A 260 -25.19 17.61 4.60
C PRO A 260 -26.43 17.49 3.72
N ILE A 261 -27.42 16.70 4.19
CA ILE A 261 -28.72 16.61 3.54
C ILE A 261 -29.30 18.02 3.58
N GLY A 262 -29.21 18.72 2.46
CA GLY A 262 -29.95 19.94 2.20
C GLY A 262 -31.44 19.59 2.08
N VAL A 263 -32.09 19.33 3.21
CA VAL A 263 -33.55 19.43 3.29
C VAL A 263 -33.87 20.91 3.31
N GLY A 264 -34.60 21.35 2.29
CA GLY A 264 -34.89 22.75 2.02
C GLY A 264 -35.45 23.50 3.23
N GLY A 265 -34.97 24.74 3.38
CA GLY A 265 -35.47 25.70 4.33
C GLY A 265 -34.48 26.84 4.48
N HIS A 266 -34.73 27.94 3.80
CA HIS A 266 -34.10 29.22 4.10
C HIS A 266 -34.27 29.52 5.59
N THR A 267 -33.26 29.25 6.42
CA THR A 267 -33.05 30.00 7.66
C THR A 267 -31.56 30.12 7.90
N VAL A 268 -31.06 31.32 7.63
CA VAL A 268 -29.79 31.82 8.14
C VAL A 268 -29.88 31.78 9.67
N HIS A 269 -29.33 30.75 10.31
CA HIS A 269 -29.00 30.83 11.74
C HIS A 269 -27.54 31.24 11.85
N SER A 270 -27.36 32.56 11.81
CA SER A 270 -26.15 33.23 12.23
C SER A 270 -25.84 32.79 13.66
N ARG A 271 -24.70 32.14 13.88
CA ARG A 271 -24.13 32.03 15.23
C ARG A 271 -23.74 33.45 15.63
N MET A 272 -24.59 34.05 16.46
CA MET A 272 -24.34 35.31 17.15
C MET A 272 -23.13 35.14 18.06
N LEU A 273 -21.96 35.55 17.56
CA LEU A 273 -20.82 35.90 18.39
C LEU A 273 -20.86 37.43 18.55
N GLY A 274 -21.11 37.90 19.77
CA GLY A 274 -21.10 39.31 20.09
C GLY A 274 -19.70 39.90 19.92
N PHE A 275 -19.58 40.88 19.02
CA PHE A 275 -18.53 41.90 19.11
C PHE A 275 -19.07 43.21 18.53
N LEU A 276 -19.08 44.24 19.36
CA LEU A 276 -19.49 45.61 19.06
C LEU A 276 -18.53 46.26 18.05
N GLY A 277 -19.06 46.98 17.06
CA GLY A 277 -18.43 48.22 16.56
C GLY A 277 -18.19 48.38 15.05
N GLY A 278 -19.22 48.79 14.29
CA GLY A 278 -19.21 49.99 13.42
C GLY A 278 -18.51 50.02 12.05
N SER A 279 -19.33 50.04 10.97
CA SER A 279 -19.25 50.68 9.62
C SER A 279 -17.89 50.84 8.90
N VAL A 280 -17.73 50.66 7.59
CA VAL A 280 -18.34 51.41 6.45
C VAL A 280 -18.21 50.56 5.16
N GLY A 281 -19.16 50.68 4.23
CA GLY A 281 -19.27 49.83 3.04
C GLY A 281 -18.43 50.19 1.82
N ALA A 282 -18.46 49.32 0.81
CA ALA A 282 -18.25 49.64 -0.60
C ALA A 282 -18.70 48.47 -1.49
N SER A 283 -19.46 48.81 -2.52
CA SER A 283 -19.90 47.99 -3.64
C SER A 283 -18.73 47.49 -4.49
N GLY A 284 -18.83 46.29 -5.09
CA GLY A 284 -17.88 45.86 -6.12
C GLY A 284 -17.92 44.38 -6.47
N ASP A 285 -18.49 44.09 -7.63
CA ASP A 285 -18.19 43.00 -8.58
C ASP A 285 -18.32 41.53 -8.16
N MET A 286 -19.35 40.89 -8.73
CA MET A 286 -19.46 39.45 -8.90
C MET A 286 -18.33 38.94 -9.82
N ASN A 287 -17.21 38.55 -9.21
CA ASN A 287 -16.30 37.61 -9.84
C ASN A 287 -16.82 36.20 -9.59
N ILE A 288 -17.42 35.60 -10.63
CA ILE A 288 -17.59 34.16 -10.76
C ILE A 288 -16.17 33.57 -10.78
N VAL A 289 -15.66 33.22 -9.60
CA VAL A 289 -14.45 32.41 -9.49
C VAL A 289 -14.82 31.03 -10.00
N ASN A 290 -14.44 30.79 -11.25
CA ASN A 290 -14.44 29.49 -11.89
C ASN A 290 -13.69 28.52 -10.95
N THR A 291 -14.44 27.66 -10.25
CA THR A 291 -13.89 26.64 -9.36
C THR A 291 -13.14 25.64 -10.23
N GLY A 292 -11.84 25.90 -10.38
CA GLY A 292 -10.90 24.94 -10.92
C GLY A 292 -11.06 23.62 -10.17
N ARG A 293 -11.40 22.59 -10.94
CA ARG A 293 -11.33 21.15 -10.66
C ARG A 293 -10.54 20.84 -9.37
N MET A 294 -11.21 20.90 -8.22
CA MET A 294 -10.67 20.32 -7.00
C MET A 294 -10.68 18.81 -7.20
N GLU A 295 -9.52 18.17 -7.24
CA GLU A 295 -9.47 16.71 -7.16
C GLU A 295 -10.13 16.29 -5.84
N GLY A 296 -11.29 15.64 -5.96
CA GLY A 296 -11.88 14.80 -4.92
C GLY A 296 -12.82 15.52 -3.95
N SER A 297 -13.96 16.02 -4.43
CA SER A 297 -15.13 16.17 -3.53
C SER A 297 -15.36 14.86 -2.79
N VAL A 298 -15.80 14.87 -1.53
CA VAL A 298 -16.10 13.63 -0.78
C VAL A 298 -17.07 12.73 -1.58
N LEU A 299 -17.98 13.35 -2.31
CA LEU A 299 -18.88 12.67 -3.23
C LEU A 299 -18.14 11.97 -4.39
N GLU A 300 -17.09 12.58 -4.94
CA GLU A 300 -16.26 11.99 -6.00
C GLU A 300 -15.47 10.79 -5.46
N LYS A 301 -14.92 10.88 -4.24
CA LYS A 301 -14.26 9.75 -3.57
C LYS A 301 -15.22 8.59 -3.32
N CYS A 302 -16.40 8.89 -2.78
CA CYS A 302 -17.44 7.89 -2.57
C CYS A 302 -17.92 7.28 -3.91
N SER A 303 -18.11 8.10 -4.94
CA SER A 303 -18.48 7.64 -6.28
C SER A 303 -17.43 6.70 -6.87
N ARG A 304 -16.14 7.02 -6.70
CA ARG A 304 -15.04 6.17 -7.15
C ARG A 304 -14.98 4.86 -6.38
N ASN A 305 -15.09 4.89 -5.05
CA ASN A 305 -15.15 3.67 -4.23
C ASN A 305 -16.33 2.77 -4.60
N SER A 306 -17.53 3.34 -4.75
CA SER A 306 -18.70 2.60 -5.21
C SER A 306 -18.50 2.01 -6.61
N SER A 307 -17.84 2.74 -7.50
CA SER A 307 -17.52 2.28 -8.86
C SER A 307 -16.51 1.12 -8.83
N GLU A 308 -15.44 1.23 -8.05
CA GLU A 308 -14.43 0.16 -7.91
C GLU A 308 -15.07 -1.12 -7.35
N LEU A 309 -15.89 -1.01 -6.30
CA LEU A 309 -16.63 -2.14 -5.71
C LEU A 309 -17.64 -2.74 -6.70
N SER A 310 -18.34 -1.90 -7.48
CA SER A 310 -19.25 -2.38 -8.52
C SER A 310 -18.51 -3.14 -9.63
N VAL A 311 -17.34 -2.64 -10.06
CA VAL A 311 -16.52 -3.30 -11.08
C VAL A 311 -16.03 -4.67 -10.59
N GLU A 312 -15.56 -4.76 -9.35
CA GLU A 312 -15.13 -6.02 -8.71
C GLU A 312 -16.27 -7.06 -8.75
N GLN A 313 -17.48 -6.65 -8.34
CA GLN A 313 -18.65 -7.52 -8.35
C GLN A 313 -19.09 -7.91 -9.77
N CYS A 314 -19.08 -6.96 -10.71
CA CYS A 314 -19.37 -7.23 -12.12
C CYS A 314 -18.38 -8.21 -12.73
N GLN A 315 -17.09 -8.12 -12.40
CA GLN A 315 -16.07 -9.07 -12.84
C GLN A 315 -16.33 -10.47 -12.28
N GLY A 316 -16.69 -10.58 -11.00
CA GLY A 316 -17.09 -11.84 -10.38
C GLY A 316 -18.30 -12.48 -11.06
N CYS A 317 -19.36 -11.71 -11.32
CA CYS A 317 -20.55 -12.18 -12.04
C CYS A 317 -20.26 -12.55 -13.50
N ALA A 318 -19.47 -11.73 -14.21
CA ALA A 318 -19.08 -11.99 -15.59
C ALA A 318 -18.28 -13.30 -15.71
N ALA A 319 -17.39 -13.58 -14.75
CA ALA A 319 -16.66 -14.85 -14.69
C ALA A 319 -17.62 -16.05 -14.53
N GLN A 320 -18.68 -15.92 -13.72
CA GLN A 320 -19.69 -16.99 -13.58
C GLN A 320 -20.54 -17.17 -14.83
N LEU A 321 -20.97 -16.08 -15.47
CA LEU A 321 -21.70 -16.15 -16.73
C LEU A 321 -20.85 -16.76 -17.84
N ALA A 322 -19.57 -16.40 -17.93
CA ALA A 322 -18.64 -16.98 -18.89
C ALA A 322 -18.51 -18.50 -18.68
N LYS A 323 -18.39 -18.96 -17.43
CA LYS A 323 -18.38 -20.41 -17.11
C LYS A 323 -19.68 -21.09 -17.47
N TYR A 324 -20.82 -20.47 -17.16
CA TYR A 324 -22.13 -21.02 -17.52
C TYR A 324 -22.27 -21.17 -19.04
N LEU A 325 -21.86 -20.18 -19.81
CA LEU A 325 -21.87 -20.25 -21.28
C LEU A 325 -20.92 -21.33 -21.81
N LEU A 326 -19.71 -21.44 -21.24
CA LEU A 326 -18.71 -22.42 -21.68
C LEU A 326 -19.09 -23.87 -21.36
N PHE A 327 -19.73 -24.13 -20.21
CA PHE A 327 -19.93 -25.49 -19.71
C PHE A 327 -21.39 -25.95 -19.66
N CYS A 328 -22.36 -25.04 -19.68
CA CYS A 328 -23.77 -25.35 -19.48
C CYS A 328 -24.69 -24.95 -20.64
N ALA A 329 -24.31 -23.99 -21.49
CA ALA A 329 -25.17 -23.49 -22.55
C ALA A 329 -25.26 -24.40 -23.80
N GLU A 330 -24.41 -25.42 -23.93
CA GLU A 330 -24.46 -26.41 -25.03
C GLU A 330 -25.29 -27.66 -24.72
N LYS A 331 -26.26 -27.58 -23.79
CA LYS A 331 -27.32 -28.58 -23.60
C LYS A 331 -28.67 -27.99 -23.91
#